data_AF-A0A6G1G9I6-F1
#
_entry.id   AF-A0A6G1G9I6-F1
#
_cell.length_a   1.000
_cell.length_b   1.000
_cell.length_c   1.000
_cell.angle_alpha   90.00
_cell.angle_beta   90.00
_cell.angle_gamma   90.00
#
_symmetry.space_group_name_H-M   'P 1'
#
loop_
_entity.id
_entity.type
_entity.pdbx_description
1 polymer ?
#
loop_
_entity_poly.entity_id
_entity_poly.type
_entity_poly.pdbx_seq_one_letter_code
_entity_poly.pdbx_strand_id
1 'polypeptide(L)'
;MTAAVGLYQRLGLSPPWLPATTPTPLVIYGAASAVGAFALQFALKSNIHPLICVAGRGASFVESFIDRSKGDTVVDYRSGDEAVVKGIRDALQGKKLQYAYDAVSEKGSYQNITQVLEPNGKITLVLPEKNITQVLEPNGEITLVLPENKYENIPATVEQSITKVGAAHDDGKDFGFVFFRLIGKGLADGWFKPHPHEVRKGGLAGIEGALSDLLEGKASAVKYVFRIADTVGVEKSSL
;
A
#
# COMPACT_ATOMS: atom_id res chain seq x y z
N MET A 1 -0.78 -4.24 9.15
CA MET A 1 -2.22 -4.24 9.46
C MET A 1 -3.06 -3.55 8.39
N THR A 2 -2.77 -2.30 7.98
CA THR A 2 -3.50 -1.60 6.89
C THR A 2 -3.66 -2.44 5.61
N ALA A 3 -2.60 -3.14 5.20
CA ALA A 3 -2.61 -4.09 4.09
C ALA A 3 -3.70 -5.16 4.25
N ALA A 4 -3.74 -5.84 5.40
CA ALA A 4 -4.72 -6.88 5.69
C ALA A 4 -6.16 -6.32 5.73
N VAL A 5 -6.39 -5.18 6.39
CA VAL A 5 -7.71 -4.53 6.42
C VAL A 5 -8.20 -4.26 5.00
N GLY A 6 -7.36 -3.69 4.14
CA GLY A 6 -7.76 -3.38 2.76
C GLY A 6 -8.04 -4.63 1.94
N LEU A 7 -7.17 -5.64 1.98
CA LEU A 7 -7.37 -6.87 1.20
C LEU A 7 -8.58 -7.67 1.64
N TYR A 8 -8.78 -7.83 2.95
CA TYR A 8 -9.71 -8.84 3.47
C TYR A 8 -11.01 -8.24 4.01
N GLN A 9 -10.95 -7.11 4.71
CA GLN A 9 -12.16 -6.46 5.25
C GLN A 9 -12.82 -5.54 4.24
N ARG A 10 -12.04 -4.88 3.36
CA ARG A 10 -12.57 -3.95 2.36
C ARG A 10 -12.85 -4.61 1.01
N LEU A 11 -11.85 -5.27 0.43
CA LEU A 11 -12.00 -5.94 -0.86
C LEU A 11 -12.68 -7.32 -0.76
N GLY A 12 -12.69 -7.94 0.43
CA GLY A 12 -13.33 -9.24 0.64
C GLY A 12 -12.58 -10.40 -0.02
N LEU A 13 -11.27 -10.27 -0.24
CA LEU A 13 -10.47 -11.29 -0.91
C LEU A 13 -10.21 -12.50 0.01
N SER A 14 -9.86 -13.62 -0.60
CA SER A 14 -9.50 -14.87 0.10
C SER A 14 -8.37 -14.67 1.11
N PRO A 15 -8.56 -15.00 2.40
CA PRO A 15 -7.52 -14.85 3.42
C PRO A 15 -6.43 -15.94 3.30
N PRO A 16 -5.28 -15.77 3.98
CA PRO A 16 -4.14 -16.70 3.88
C PRO A 16 -4.43 -18.17 4.26
N TRP A 17 -5.44 -18.41 5.10
CA TRP A 17 -5.85 -19.76 5.54
C TRP A 17 -6.98 -20.35 4.69
N LEU A 18 -7.50 -19.59 3.73
CA LEU A 18 -8.42 -20.08 2.70
C LEU A 18 -8.00 -19.50 1.35
N PRO A 19 -6.84 -19.94 0.80
CA PRO A 19 -6.27 -19.36 -0.41
C PRO A 19 -7.22 -19.44 -1.61
N ALA A 20 -7.11 -18.46 -2.52
CA ALA A 20 -7.90 -18.41 -3.74
C ALA A 20 -7.61 -19.64 -4.61
N THR A 21 -8.67 -20.26 -5.14
CA THR A 21 -8.60 -21.45 -6.01
C THR A 21 -8.83 -21.10 -7.49
N THR A 22 -9.27 -19.87 -7.77
CA THR A 22 -9.53 -19.36 -9.12
C THR A 22 -8.68 -18.12 -9.37
N PRO A 23 -8.29 -17.85 -10.63
CA PRO A 23 -7.60 -16.62 -10.98
C PRO A 23 -8.40 -15.39 -10.53
N THR A 24 -7.76 -14.53 -9.75
CA THR A 24 -8.33 -13.30 -9.18
C THR A 24 -7.35 -12.17 -9.48
N PRO A 25 -7.45 -11.51 -10.66
CA PRO A 25 -6.60 -10.38 -10.99
C PRO A 25 -6.72 -9.27 -9.95
N LEU A 26 -5.56 -8.80 -9.45
CA LEU A 26 -5.48 -7.73 -8.45
C LEU A 26 -4.43 -6.72 -8.86
N VAL A 27 -4.83 -5.46 -8.99
CA VAL A 27 -3.88 -4.35 -9.09
C VAL A 27 -3.42 -3.96 -7.67
N ILE A 28 -2.11 -3.85 -7.46
CA ILE A 28 -1.53 -3.22 -6.28
C ILE A 28 -0.74 -2.00 -6.76
N TYR A 29 -1.33 -0.81 -6.62
CA TYR A 29 -0.69 0.43 -7.01
C TYR A 29 0.21 0.93 -5.88
N GLY A 30 1.49 1.22 -6.20
CA GLY A 30 2.50 1.49 -5.18
C GLY A 30 2.99 0.23 -4.48
N ALA A 31 3.15 -0.88 -5.22
CA ALA A 31 3.56 -2.18 -4.67
C ALA A 31 4.92 -2.15 -3.95
N ALA A 32 5.79 -1.20 -4.29
CA ALA A 32 7.07 -0.98 -3.60
C ALA A 32 6.99 -0.06 -2.39
N SER A 33 5.82 0.51 -2.05
CA SER A 33 5.63 1.26 -0.81
C SER A 33 5.56 0.30 0.39
N ALA A 34 5.69 0.81 1.61
CA ALA A 34 5.59 -0.04 2.81
C ALA A 34 4.23 -0.77 2.88
N VAL A 35 3.12 -0.07 2.61
CA VAL A 35 1.78 -0.69 2.64
C VAL A 35 1.60 -1.65 1.46
N GLY A 36 1.99 -1.23 0.25
CA GLY A 36 1.89 -2.06 -0.95
C GLY A 36 2.71 -3.34 -0.86
N ALA A 37 3.92 -3.28 -0.30
CA ALA A 37 4.79 -4.44 -0.11
C ALA A 37 4.20 -5.47 0.84
N PHE A 38 3.51 -5.04 1.90
CA PHE A 38 2.81 -5.97 2.79
C PHE A 38 1.53 -6.51 2.15
N ALA A 39 0.80 -5.69 1.37
CA ALA A 39 -0.35 -6.16 0.60
C ALA A 39 0.08 -7.24 -0.41
N LEU A 40 1.21 -7.04 -1.09
CA LEU A 40 1.82 -8.00 -1.99
C LEU A 40 2.09 -9.35 -1.29
N GLN A 41 2.78 -9.33 -0.14
CA GLN A 41 3.07 -10.56 0.61
C GLN A 41 1.82 -11.30 1.08
N PHE A 42 0.79 -10.56 1.52
CA PHE A 42 -0.49 -11.14 1.88
C PHE A 42 -1.23 -11.75 0.68
N ALA A 43 -1.25 -11.05 -0.46
CA ALA A 43 -1.89 -11.54 -1.67
C ALA A 43 -1.22 -12.82 -2.20
N LEU A 44 0.12 -12.87 -2.17
CA LEU A 44 0.89 -14.07 -2.49
C LEU A 44 0.56 -15.23 -1.56
N LYS A 45 0.50 -14.97 -0.23
CA LYS A 45 0.14 -16.00 0.76
C LYS A 45 -1.30 -16.48 0.58
N SER A 46 -2.18 -15.63 0.08
CA SER A 46 -3.57 -15.92 -0.28
C SER A 46 -3.72 -16.57 -1.67
N ASN A 47 -2.64 -16.85 -2.40
CA ASN A 47 -2.65 -17.37 -3.77
C ASN A 47 -3.48 -16.51 -4.76
N ILE A 48 -3.48 -15.19 -4.56
CA ILE A 48 -4.18 -14.24 -5.44
C ILE A 48 -3.27 -13.91 -6.61
N HIS A 49 -3.72 -14.28 -7.81
CA HIS A 49 -2.98 -14.09 -9.07
C HIS A 49 -3.96 -13.91 -10.24
N PRO A 50 -3.58 -13.17 -11.32
CA PRO A 50 -2.33 -12.44 -11.48
C PRO A 50 -2.25 -11.16 -10.63
N LEU A 51 -1.08 -10.88 -10.09
CA LEU A 51 -0.75 -9.63 -9.41
C LEU A 51 -0.20 -8.63 -10.42
N ILE A 52 -0.88 -7.50 -10.58
CA ILE A 52 -0.46 -6.40 -11.44
C ILE A 52 0.09 -5.30 -10.53
N CYS A 53 1.40 -5.32 -10.30
CA CYS A 53 2.07 -4.45 -9.36
C CYS A 53 2.54 -3.17 -10.05
N VAL A 54 2.02 -2.01 -9.66
CA VAL A 54 2.52 -0.73 -10.19
C VAL A 54 3.64 -0.20 -9.30
N ALA A 55 4.86 -0.10 -9.83
CA ALA A 55 6.04 0.33 -9.10
C ALA A 55 7.11 0.91 -10.04
N GLY A 56 7.79 1.97 -9.58
CA GLY A 56 8.85 2.65 -10.32
C GLY A 56 10.24 2.18 -9.90
N ARG A 57 11.02 3.06 -9.26
CA ARG A 57 12.39 2.76 -8.77
C ARG A 57 12.50 1.47 -7.93
N GLY A 58 11.44 1.10 -7.21
CA GLY A 58 11.37 -0.13 -6.41
C GLY A 58 10.92 -1.38 -7.17
N ALA A 59 10.89 -1.38 -8.51
CA ALA A 59 10.46 -2.54 -9.30
C ALA A 59 11.27 -3.80 -8.99
N SER A 60 12.60 -3.71 -8.87
CA SER A 60 13.46 -4.86 -8.53
C SER A 60 13.13 -5.48 -7.17
N PHE A 61 12.70 -4.67 -6.20
CA PHE A 61 12.20 -5.16 -4.92
C PHE A 61 10.91 -5.97 -5.13
N VAL A 62 9.97 -5.48 -5.93
CA VAL A 62 8.72 -6.19 -6.24
C VAL A 62 8.97 -7.50 -7.00
N GLU A 63 9.90 -7.49 -7.98
CA GLU A 63 10.29 -8.70 -8.73
C GLU A 63 10.79 -9.83 -7.82
N SER A 64 11.39 -9.50 -6.66
CA SER A 64 11.85 -10.51 -5.70
C SER A 64 10.74 -11.31 -5.01
N PHE A 65 9.47 -10.89 -5.18
CA PHE A 65 8.30 -11.53 -4.56
C PHE A 65 7.39 -12.24 -5.57
N ILE A 66 7.21 -11.68 -6.77
CA ILE A 66 6.17 -12.12 -7.69
C ILE A 66 6.54 -13.38 -8.49
N ASP A 67 5.54 -14.09 -8.98
CA ASP A 67 5.71 -15.27 -9.83
C ASP A 67 5.17 -14.99 -11.24
N ARG A 68 6.09 -14.71 -12.17
CA ARG A 68 5.76 -14.45 -13.58
C ARG A 68 5.00 -15.60 -14.24
N SER A 69 5.17 -16.84 -13.78
CA SER A 69 4.46 -18.00 -14.33
C SER A 69 2.96 -18.01 -14.01
N LYS A 70 2.55 -17.28 -12.97
CA LYS A 70 1.14 -17.07 -12.61
C LYS A 70 0.51 -15.84 -13.26
N GLY A 71 1.25 -15.20 -14.17
CA GLY A 71 0.84 -13.97 -14.85
C GLY A 71 1.09 -12.70 -14.03
N ASP A 72 1.83 -12.79 -12.92
CA ASP A 72 2.20 -11.59 -12.16
C ASP A 72 3.13 -10.69 -12.98
N THR A 73 3.01 -9.39 -12.80
CA THR A 73 3.86 -8.43 -13.51
C THR A 73 4.05 -7.13 -12.76
N VAL A 74 5.10 -6.40 -13.15
CA VAL A 74 5.36 -5.03 -12.74
C VAL A 74 5.07 -4.07 -13.89
N VAL A 75 4.37 -2.98 -13.60
CA VAL A 75 4.11 -1.85 -14.51
C VAL A 75 4.80 -0.61 -13.95
N ASP A 76 5.70 0.03 -14.72
CA ASP A 76 6.43 1.23 -14.28
C ASP A 76 5.59 2.49 -14.48
N TYR A 77 5.14 3.09 -13.38
CA TYR A 77 4.37 4.34 -13.40
C TYR A 77 5.14 5.55 -13.93
N ARG A 78 6.47 5.50 -13.95
CA ARG A 78 7.31 6.58 -14.50
C ARG A 78 7.17 6.73 -16.01
N SER A 79 6.55 5.75 -16.67
CA SER A 79 6.25 5.79 -18.11
C SER A 79 5.04 6.66 -18.45
N GLY A 80 4.37 7.23 -17.45
CA GLY A 80 3.19 8.06 -17.61
C GLY A 80 1.87 7.28 -17.48
N ASP A 81 0.80 8.02 -17.21
CA ASP A 81 -0.52 7.48 -16.87
C ASP A 81 -1.11 6.58 -17.98
N GLU A 82 -1.03 7.02 -19.24
CA GLU A 82 -1.51 6.22 -20.38
C GLU A 82 -0.77 4.88 -20.50
N ALA A 83 0.54 4.88 -20.27
CA ALA A 83 1.36 3.68 -20.30
C ALA A 83 1.02 2.74 -19.14
N VAL A 84 0.67 3.27 -17.96
CA VAL A 84 0.17 2.47 -16.83
C VAL A 84 -1.16 1.82 -17.17
N VAL A 85 -2.14 2.60 -17.65
CA VAL A 85 -3.46 2.09 -18.04
C VAL A 85 -3.32 0.98 -19.09
N LYS A 86 -2.50 1.22 -20.11
CA LYS A 86 -2.19 0.22 -21.14
C LYS A 86 -1.51 -1.02 -20.55
N GLY A 87 -0.50 -0.83 -19.70
CA GLY A 87 0.23 -1.94 -19.06
C GLY A 87 -0.66 -2.82 -18.19
N ILE A 88 -1.60 -2.22 -17.45
CA ILE A 88 -2.60 -2.97 -16.67
C ILE A 88 -3.52 -3.76 -17.62
N ARG A 89 -4.03 -3.14 -18.70
CA ARG A 89 -4.88 -3.83 -19.69
C ARG A 89 -4.17 -4.99 -20.36
N ASP A 90 -2.93 -4.81 -20.78
CA ASP A 90 -2.12 -5.84 -21.43
C ASP A 90 -1.88 -7.03 -20.48
N ALA A 91 -1.59 -6.75 -19.20
CA ALA A 91 -1.37 -7.76 -18.18
C ALA A 91 -2.62 -8.61 -17.87
N LEU A 92 -3.82 -8.05 -18.05
CA LEU A 92 -5.06 -8.78 -17.83
C LEU A 92 -5.30 -9.87 -18.87
N GLN A 93 -4.74 -9.75 -20.08
CA GLN A 93 -4.91 -10.72 -21.16
C GLN A 93 -6.39 -11.04 -21.43
N GLY A 94 -7.25 -10.01 -21.41
CA GLY A 94 -8.70 -10.14 -21.60
C GLY A 94 -9.49 -10.59 -20.36
N LYS A 95 -8.85 -10.83 -19.22
CA LYS A 95 -9.53 -11.06 -17.94
C LYS A 95 -10.13 -9.76 -17.41
N LYS A 96 -11.19 -9.90 -16.62
CA LYS A 96 -11.86 -8.80 -15.92
C LYS A 96 -11.09 -8.37 -14.68
N LEU A 97 -10.90 -7.07 -14.49
CA LEU A 97 -10.31 -6.52 -13.27
C LEU A 97 -11.43 -6.13 -12.30
N GLN A 98 -11.61 -6.93 -11.25
CA GLN A 98 -12.63 -6.66 -10.23
C GLN A 98 -12.07 -6.02 -8.96
N TYR A 99 -10.75 -6.08 -8.73
CA TYR A 99 -10.17 -5.67 -7.46
C TYR A 99 -8.92 -4.82 -7.65
N ALA A 100 -8.83 -3.74 -6.89
CA ALA A 100 -7.65 -2.90 -6.84
C ALA A 100 -7.35 -2.43 -5.41
N TYR A 101 -6.07 -2.50 -5.05
CA TYR A 101 -5.51 -1.94 -3.83
C TYR A 101 -4.62 -0.76 -4.21
N ASP A 102 -5.06 0.45 -3.89
CA ASP A 102 -4.29 1.66 -4.11
C ASP A 102 -3.55 2.08 -2.83
N ALA A 103 -2.25 1.78 -2.78
CA ALA A 103 -1.36 2.14 -1.68
C ALA A 103 -0.70 3.53 -1.87
N VAL A 104 -1.17 4.33 -2.84
CA VAL A 104 -0.72 5.70 -3.11
C VAL A 104 -1.86 6.70 -2.93
N SER A 105 -3.01 6.46 -3.56
CA SER A 105 -4.25 7.25 -3.46
C SER A 105 -4.12 8.72 -3.91
N GLU A 106 -3.07 9.02 -4.67
CA GLU A 106 -2.73 10.36 -5.16
C GLU A 106 -2.01 10.25 -6.51
N LYS A 107 -1.73 11.39 -7.15
CA LYS A 107 -0.90 11.48 -8.37
C LYS A 107 -1.42 10.59 -9.51
N GLY A 108 -2.73 10.60 -9.73
CA GLY A 108 -3.36 9.85 -10.82
C GLY A 108 -3.58 8.37 -10.54
N SER A 109 -3.19 7.83 -9.36
CA SER A 109 -3.23 6.40 -9.11
C SER A 109 -4.62 5.79 -9.26
N TYR A 110 -5.63 6.34 -8.59
CA TYR A 110 -7.00 5.84 -8.66
C TYR A 110 -7.65 6.13 -10.01
N GLN A 111 -7.32 7.26 -10.66
CA GLN A 111 -7.77 7.58 -12.01
C GLN A 111 -7.25 6.57 -13.05
N ASN A 112 -6.00 6.12 -12.92
CA ASN A 112 -5.43 5.10 -13.79
C ASN A 112 -6.12 3.74 -13.57
N ILE A 113 -6.39 3.40 -12.31
CA ILE A 113 -7.08 2.15 -11.95
C ILE A 113 -8.50 2.14 -12.50
N THR A 114 -9.28 3.20 -12.29
CA THR A 114 -10.72 3.23 -12.64
C THR A 114 -10.96 3.19 -14.15
N GLN A 115 -9.97 3.53 -14.97
CA GLN A 115 -10.02 3.35 -16.43
C GLN A 115 -9.96 1.88 -16.89
N VAL A 116 -9.56 0.97 -16.00
CA VAL A 116 -9.41 -0.47 -16.31
C VAL A 116 -10.29 -1.35 -15.43
N LEU A 117 -10.69 -0.85 -14.26
CA LEU A 117 -11.57 -1.53 -13.33
C LEU A 117 -12.96 -1.77 -13.95
N GLU A 118 -13.51 -2.96 -13.77
CA GLU A 118 -14.84 -3.29 -14.24
C GLU A 118 -15.92 -2.46 -13.54
N PRO A 119 -17.08 -2.25 -14.19
CA PRO A 119 -18.29 -1.84 -13.47
C PRO A 119 -18.58 -2.79 -12.31
N ASN A 120 -18.90 -2.25 -11.13
CA ASN A 120 -19.06 -2.99 -9.86
C ASN A 120 -17.77 -3.61 -9.31
N GLY A 121 -16.61 -3.25 -9.86
CA GLY A 121 -15.33 -3.56 -9.26
C GLY A 121 -15.12 -2.82 -7.93
N LYS A 122 -14.19 -3.31 -7.12
CA LYS A 122 -13.86 -2.77 -5.81
C LYS A 122 -12.48 -2.16 -5.78
N ILE A 123 -12.38 -0.95 -5.25
CA ILE A 123 -11.11 -0.28 -4.97
C ILE A 123 -11.02 0.08 -3.48
N THR A 124 -9.85 -0.14 -2.90
CA THR A 124 -9.53 0.36 -1.56
C THR A 124 -8.34 1.30 -1.60
N LEU A 125 -8.46 2.44 -0.92
CA LEU A 125 -7.51 3.56 -0.96
C LEU A 125 -6.96 3.82 0.45
N VAL A 126 -5.66 4.13 0.55
CA VAL A 126 -4.97 4.33 1.84
C VAL A 126 -4.97 5.77 2.34
N LEU A 127 -5.21 6.76 1.47
CA LEU A 127 -5.37 8.19 1.82
C LEU A 127 -6.71 8.71 1.29
N PRO A 128 -7.42 9.60 2.00
CA PRO A 128 -8.57 10.32 1.46
C PRO A 128 -8.17 11.27 0.32
N GLU A 129 -9.11 11.61 -0.60
CA GLU A 129 -8.84 12.49 -1.75
C GLU A 129 -8.28 13.86 -1.35
N LYS A 130 -8.81 14.45 -0.27
CA LYS A 130 -8.34 15.73 0.26
C LYS A 130 -7.57 15.49 1.55
N ASN A 131 -6.26 15.69 1.49
CA ASN A 131 -5.46 15.81 2.69
C ASN A 131 -6.04 16.91 3.58
N ILE A 132 -6.06 16.66 4.89
CA ILE A 132 -6.61 17.54 5.93
C ILE A 132 -5.91 18.92 5.97
N THR A 133 -4.81 19.08 5.25
CA THR A 133 -4.00 20.30 5.20
C THR A 133 -3.72 20.71 3.75
N GLN A 134 -4.65 21.45 3.12
CA GLN A 134 -4.21 22.47 2.18
C GLN A 134 -3.70 23.64 3.01
N VAL A 135 -2.39 23.82 3.06
CA VAL A 135 -1.81 25.08 3.52
C VAL A 135 -2.10 26.09 2.42
N LEU A 136 -3.14 26.89 2.61
CA LEU A 136 -3.48 27.99 1.71
C LEU A 136 -2.69 29.22 2.13
N GLU A 137 -1.99 29.79 1.15
CA GLU A 137 -1.45 31.15 1.09
C GLU A 137 -0.37 31.54 2.12
N PRO A 138 0.56 32.47 1.77
CA PRO A 138 1.62 32.95 2.67
C PRO A 138 1.16 33.56 4.00
N ASN A 139 -0.15 33.75 4.19
CA ASN A 139 -0.74 34.49 5.30
C ASN A 139 -1.36 33.61 6.42
N GLY A 140 -1.13 32.30 6.41
CA GLY A 140 -1.27 31.48 7.63
C GLY A 140 -2.71 31.19 8.08
N GLU A 141 -3.66 31.03 7.15
CA GLU A 141 -5.01 30.57 7.50
C GLU A 141 -5.11 29.05 7.30
N ILE A 142 -5.24 28.31 8.42
CA ILE A 142 -5.44 26.85 8.38
C ILE A 142 -6.91 26.58 8.03
N THR A 143 -7.19 26.29 6.76
CA THR A 143 -8.49 25.75 6.37
C THR A 143 -8.46 24.23 6.54
N LEU A 144 -9.12 23.74 7.58
CA LEU A 144 -9.43 22.32 7.76
C LEU A 144 -10.51 21.94 6.75
N VAL A 145 -10.09 21.46 5.57
CA VAL A 145 -11.01 20.77 4.67
C VAL A 145 -11.28 19.41 5.31
N LEU A 146 -12.47 19.25 5.89
CA LEU A 146 -12.97 17.93 6.26
C LEU A 146 -12.95 17.09 4.98
N PRO A 147 -12.23 15.96 4.94
CA PRO A 147 -12.25 15.10 3.77
C PRO A 147 -13.69 14.59 3.61
N GLU A 148 -14.43 15.17 2.66
CA GLU A 148 -15.48 14.40 2.02
C GLU A 148 -14.77 13.20 1.40
N ASN A 149 -15.17 11.98 1.77
CA ASN A 149 -14.67 10.74 1.17
C ASN A 149 -15.17 10.58 -0.27
N LYS A 150 -15.32 11.67 -1.02
CA LYS A 150 -15.57 11.65 -2.44
C LYS A 150 -14.20 11.65 -3.09
N TYR A 151 -14.01 10.75 -4.03
CA TYR A 151 -12.93 10.83 -5.00
C TYR A 151 -13.60 11.29 -6.29
N GLU A 152 -13.29 12.50 -6.74
CA GLU A 152 -13.73 12.99 -8.03
C GLU A 152 -13.28 12.01 -9.12
N ASN A 153 -14.19 11.69 -10.05
CA ASN A 153 -13.93 10.81 -11.19
C ASN A 153 -13.82 9.29 -10.90
N ILE A 154 -14.18 8.81 -9.70
CA ILE A 154 -14.52 7.38 -9.53
C ILE A 154 -15.97 7.16 -10.00
N PRO A 155 -16.21 6.27 -11.00
CA PRO A 155 -17.58 6.00 -11.46
C PRO A 155 -18.48 5.52 -10.32
N ALA A 156 -19.74 5.96 -10.30
CA ALA A 156 -20.72 5.55 -9.29
C ALA A 156 -21.01 4.03 -9.27
N THR A 157 -20.63 3.34 -10.35
CA THR A 157 -20.72 1.88 -10.47
C THR A 157 -19.57 1.17 -9.74
N VAL A 158 -18.52 1.85 -9.28
CA VAL A 158 -17.38 1.25 -8.57
C VAL A 158 -17.60 1.33 -7.08
N GLU A 159 -17.38 0.21 -6.38
CA GLU A 159 -17.38 0.19 -4.92
C GLU A 159 -16.03 0.70 -4.39
N GLN A 160 -16.04 1.88 -3.77
CA GLN A 160 -14.85 2.47 -3.16
C GLN A 160 -14.86 2.33 -1.64
N SER A 161 -13.67 2.20 -1.06
CA SER A 161 -13.47 2.16 0.39
C SER A 161 -12.16 2.81 0.80
N ILE A 162 -12.10 3.35 2.01
CA ILE A 162 -10.84 3.83 2.60
C ILE A 162 -10.35 2.79 3.61
N THR A 163 -9.09 2.40 3.49
CA THR A 163 -8.43 1.49 4.42
C THR A 163 -7.45 2.24 5.31
N LYS A 164 -7.65 2.13 6.62
CA LYS A 164 -6.80 2.72 7.65
C LYS A 164 -6.62 1.74 8.79
N VAL A 165 -5.46 1.80 9.44
CA VAL A 165 -5.15 0.91 10.58
C VAL A 165 -6.12 1.09 11.75
N GLY A 166 -6.72 2.29 11.91
CA GLY A 166 -7.71 2.58 12.95
C GLY A 166 -8.88 1.61 12.99
N ALA A 167 -9.27 1.01 11.85
CA ALA A 167 -10.31 -0.02 11.81
C ALA A 167 -10.03 -1.21 12.72
N ALA A 168 -8.75 -1.57 12.92
CA ALA A 168 -8.36 -2.65 13.85
C ALA A 168 -8.55 -2.30 15.33
N HIS A 169 -8.81 -1.03 15.65
CA HIS A 169 -9.06 -0.52 16.99
C HIS A 169 -10.53 -0.14 17.23
N ASP A 170 -11.31 0.01 16.16
CA ASP A 170 -12.72 0.44 16.20
C ASP A 170 -13.67 -0.76 15.98
N ASP A 171 -14.19 -0.90 14.76
CA ASP A 171 -15.18 -1.90 14.34
C ASP A 171 -14.57 -3.26 13.98
N GLY A 172 -13.26 -3.30 13.72
CA GLY A 172 -12.50 -4.49 13.31
C GLY A 172 -11.60 -5.08 14.39
N LYS A 173 -11.95 -4.96 15.68
CA LYS A 173 -11.10 -5.45 16.80
C LYS A 173 -10.76 -6.94 16.70
N ASP A 174 -11.74 -7.79 16.41
CA ASP A 174 -11.53 -9.24 16.29
C ASP A 174 -10.69 -9.57 15.05
N PHE A 175 -10.94 -8.86 13.94
CA PHE A 175 -10.11 -8.94 12.75
C PHE A 175 -8.65 -8.58 13.07
N GLY A 176 -8.44 -7.47 13.78
CA GLY A 176 -7.13 -7.04 14.26
C GLY A 176 -6.47 -8.09 15.15
N PHE A 177 -7.19 -8.63 16.12
CA PHE A 177 -6.71 -9.65 17.05
C PHE A 177 -6.18 -10.89 16.32
N VAL A 178 -6.92 -11.39 15.32
CA VAL A 178 -6.53 -12.55 14.51
C VAL A 178 -5.33 -12.21 13.62
N PHE A 179 -5.39 -11.09 12.90
CA PHE A 179 -4.33 -10.75 11.94
C PHE A 179 -3.01 -10.35 12.62
N PHE A 180 -3.02 -9.73 13.80
CA PHE A 180 -1.77 -9.47 14.54
C PHE A 180 -1.07 -10.77 14.94
N ARG A 181 -1.84 -11.80 15.35
CA ARG A 181 -1.28 -13.14 15.62
C ARG A 181 -0.75 -13.81 14.37
N LEU A 182 -1.49 -13.72 13.26
CA LEU A 182 -1.02 -14.26 11.99
C LEU A 182 0.25 -13.56 11.51
N ILE A 183 0.35 -12.24 11.66
CA ILE A 183 1.57 -11.48 11.34
C ILE A 183 2.73 -11.95 12.22
N GLY A 184 2.52 -12.08 13.54
CA GLY A 184 3.54 -12.61 14.45
C GLY A 184 4.02 -14.00 14.05
N LYS A 185 3.09 -14.91 13.74
CA LYS A 185 3.41 -16.24 13.22
C LYS A 185 4.16 -16.14 11.88
N GLY A 186 3.73 -15.26 10.97
CA GLY A 186 4.36 -15.13 9.66
C GLY A 186 5.78 -14.59 9.68
N LEU A 187 6.08 -13.71 10.65
CA LEU A 187 7.44 -13.28 10.95
C LEU A 187 8.28 -14.44 11.49
N ALA A 188 7.73 -15.22 12.42
CA ALA A 188 8.42 -16.39 13.00
C ALA A 188 8.68 -17.49 11.96
N ASP A 189 7.72 -17.75 11.08
CA ASP A 189 7.83 -18.73 9.99
C ASP A 189 8.68 -18.22 8.79
N GLY A 190 8.97 -16.91 8.72
CA GLY A 190 9.75 -16.28 7.66
C GLY A 190 9.02 -16.02 6.33
N TRP A 191 7.72 -16.32 6.23
CA TRP A 191 6.93 -15.99 5.02
C TRP A 191 6.49 -14.53 4.97
N PHE A 192 6.39 -13.86 6.13
CA PHE A 192 6.15 -12.43 6.22
C PHE A 192 7.46 -11.74 6.59
N LYS A 193 7.96 -10.88 5.70
CA LYS A 193 9.27 -10.23 5.79
C LYS A 193 9.10 -8.73 6.03
N PRO A 194 10.02 -8.09 6.78
CA PRO A 194 10.02 -6.65 6.92
C PRO A 194 10.23 -5.96 5.57
N HIS A 195 9.67 -4.76 5.42
CA HIS A 195 10.04 -3.89 4.30
C HIS A 195 11.54 -3.55 4.41
N PRO A 196 12.27 -3.31 3.29
CA PRO A 196 13.65 -2.88 3.38
C PRO A 196 13.73 -1.62 4.22
N HIS A 197 14.77 -1.53 5.04
CA HIS A 197 14.91 -0.46 6.00
C HIS A 197 16.35 -0.03 6.13
N GLU A 198 16.52 1.25 6.42
CA GLU A 198 17.81 1.86 6.70
C GLU A 198 17.78 2.38 8.13
N VAL A 199 18.68 1.87 8.96
CA VAL A 199 18.86 2.40 10.31
C VAL A 199 19.71 3.67 10.21
N ARG A 200 19.08 4.83 10.48
CA ARG A 200 19.75 6.13 10.44
C ARG A 200 20.72 6.27 11.61
N LYS A 201 21.88 6.85 11.33
CA LYS A 201 22.94 7.09 12.33
C LYS A 201 22.49 8.17 13.33
N GLY A 202 23.01 8.08 14.56
CA GLY A 202 22.80 9.09 15.60
C GLY A 202 21.45 9.01 16.33
N GLY A 203 20.70 7.92 16.14
CA GLY A 203 19.41 7.72 16.80
C GLY A 203 18.42 8.84 16.46
N LEU A 204 17.80 9.44 17.48
CA LEU A 204 16.81 10.50 17.30
C LEU A 204 17.39 11.78 16.69
N ALA A 205 18.70 12.03 16.79
CA ALA A 205 19.35 13.17 16.15
C ALA A 205 19.28 13.11 14.60
N GLY A 206 19.03 11.93 14.03
CA GLY A 206 18.88 11.77 12.58
C GLY A 206 17.48 12.07 12.03
N ILE A 207 16.50 12.41 12.88
CA ILE A 207 15.10 12.57 12.47
C ILE A 207 14.93 13.69 11.46
N GLU A 208 15.52 14.86 11.71
CA GLU A 208 15.39 16.03 10.83
C GLU A 208 15.81 15.69 9.39
N GLY A 209 17.04 15.20 9.21
CA GLY A 209 17.55 14.86 7.88
C GLY A 209 16.74 13.75 7.18
N ALA A 210 16.20 12.79 7.94
CA ALA A 210 15.34 11.77 7.37
C ALA A 210 13.96 12.30 6.96
N LEU A 211 13.38 13.25 7.70
CA LEU A 211 12.16 13.95 7.30
C LEU A 211 12.40 14.81 6.05
N SER A 212 13.54 15.51 5.96
CA SER A 212 13.96 16.21 4.74
C SER A 212 14.09 15.26 3.56
N ASP A 213 14.73 14.10 3.75
CA ASP A 213 14.85 13.09 2.69
C ASP A 213 13.49 12.52 2.25
N LEU A 214 12.51 12.40 3.17
CA LEU A 214 11.14 12.01 2.84
C LEU A 214 10.41 13.10 2.04
N LEU A 215 10.52 14.36 2.48
CA LEU A 215 9.94 15.52 1.80
C LEU A 215 10.48 15.65 0.36
N GLU A 216 11.78 15.44 0.17
CA GLU A 216 12.45 15.46 -1.14
C GLU A 216 12.22 14.19 -1.97
N GLY A 217 11.46 13.21 -1.46
CA GLY A 217 11.15 11.98 -2.18
C GLY A 217 12.36 11.07 -2.45
N LYS A 218 13.41 11.15 -1.61
CA LYS A 218 14.61 10.31 -1.73
C LYS A 218 14.38 8.88 -1.25
N ALA A 219 13.45 8.66 -0.32
CA ALA A 219 13.09 7.32 0.11
C ALA A 219 12.39 6.55 -1.03
N SER A 220 12.95 5.42 -1.43
CA SER A 220 12.36 4.51 -2.40
C SER A 220 12.54 3.06 -1.97
N ALA A 221 11.42 2.34 -1.81
CA ALA A 221 11.39 0.97 -1.30
C ALA A 221 12.18 0.79 0.02
N VAL A 222 12.24 1.83 0.84
CA VAL A 222 12.98 1.83 2.11
C VAL A 222 12.20 2.54 3.20
N LYS A 223 12.27 2.02 4.42
CA LYS A 223 11.80 2.68 5.63
C LYS A 223 12.99 3.18 6.45
N TYR A 224 13.03 4.47 6.77
CA TYR A 224 13.98 4.98 7.75
C TYR A 224 13.57 4.54 9.16
N VAL A 225 14.54 3.96 9.87
CA VAL A 225 14.40 3.45 11.23
C VAL A 225 15.43 4.13 12.11
N PHE A 226 15.07 4.45 13.35
CA PHE A 226 15.96 5.08 14.32
C PHE A 226 16.07 4.18 15.54
N ARG A 227 17.30 3.88 15.94
CA ARG A 227 17.56 3.20 17.21
C ARG A 227 17.71 4.27 18.28
N ILE A 228 16.76 4.33 19.20
CA ILE A 228 16.75 5.34 20.28
C ILE A 228 18.04 5.25 21.11
N ALA A 229 18.53 4.04 21.36
CA ALA A 229 19.77 3.80 22.11
C ALA A 229 21.06 4.32 21.42
N ASP A 230 20.99 4.68 20.13
CA ASP A 230 22.12 5.27 19.41
C ASP A 230 22.16 6.80 19.53
N THR A 231 21.21 7.40 20.27
CA THR A 231 21.13 8.84 20.51
C THR A 231 22.11 9.24 21.61
N VAL A 232 22.96 10.23 21.35
CA VAL A 232 23.88 10.79 22.35
C VAL A 232 23.08 11.29 23.56
N GLY A 233 23.52 10.91 24.77
CA GLY A 233 22.89 11.30 26.02
C GLY A 233 21.70 10.44 26.46
N VAL A 234 21.29 9.44 25.66
CA VAL A 234 20.31 8.44 26.11
C VAL A 234 21.01 7.34 26.88
N GLU A 235 20.72 7.21 28.17
CA GLU A 235 21.17 6.08 28.98
C GLU A 235 20.37 4.83 28.63
N LYS A 236 21.05 3.69 28.52
CA LYS A 236 20.37 2.39 28.37
C LYS A 236 19.67 2.08 29.68
N SER A 237 18.37 1.81 29.61
CA SER A 237 17.62 1.31 30.76
C SER A 237 18.29 0.03 31.28
N SER A 238 18.52 -0.02 32.60
CA SER A 238 19.20 -1.13 33.29
C SER A 238 18.27 -2.31 33.62
N LEU A 239 17.23 -2.54 32.79
CA LEU A 239 16.27 -3.63 32.97
C LEU A 239 16.81 -4.97 32.46
#